data_AF-A0A1Z5KB00-F1
#
_entry.id   AF-A0A1Z5KB00-F1
#
_cell.length_a   1.000
_cell.length_b   1.000
_cell.length_c   1.000
_cell.angle_alpha   90.00
_cell.angle_beta   90.00
_cell.angle_gamma   90.00
#
_symmetry.space_group_name_H-M   'P 1'
#
loop_
_entity.id
_entity.type
_entity.pdbx_description
1 polymer ?
#
loop_
_entity_poly.entity_id
_entity_poly.type
_entity_poly.pdbx_seq_one_letter_code
_entity_poly.pdbx_strand_id
1 'polypeptide(L)'
;MHRSLQRSVVVASRRSRRALGGVRWHGGPKVPNDAPTITVTFLQPDKTRKEVQARVGESLLQTAHRNEIDLEGACEGVCACSTCHLIMPQDLYDVLPDPSEDEEDMLE
;
A
#
# COMPACT_ATOMS: atom_id res chain seq x y z
N MET A 1 15.85 15.70 18.14
CA MET A 1 16.73 14.68 17.52
C MET A 1 15.92 13.92 16.47
N HIS A 2 15.68 14.54 15.30
CA HIS A 2 14.83 13.96 14.25
C HIS A 2 15.68 13.07 13.35
N ARG A 3 15.70 11.76 13.63
CA ARG A 3 16.17 10.75 12.67
C ARG A 3 15.01 10.42 11.74
N SER A 4 14.95 11.17 10.64
CA SER A 4 14.15 10.85 9.47
C SER A 4 14.63 9.49 8.93
N LEU A 5 13.86 8.42 9.19
CA LEU A 5 14.11 7.09 8.65
C LEU A 5 13.23 6.93 7.41
N GLN A 6 13.91 6.71 6.29
CA GLN A 6 13.38 6.69 4.95
C GLN A 6 12.36 5.54 4.80
N ARG A 7 11.14 5.91 4.39
CA ARG A 7 9.97 5.03 4.24
C ARG A 7 10.05 4.25 2.91
N SER A 8 9.64 2.99 2.92
CA SER A 8 9.81 1.99 1.86
C SER A 8 9.22 2.42 0.51
N VAL A 9 9.97 2.24 -0.58
CA VAL A 9 9.52 2.60 -1.95
C VAL A 9 8.80 1.42 -2.62
N VAL A 10 7.58 1.63 -3.11
CA VAL A 10 6.83 0.62 -3.88
C VAL A 10 6.83 0.95 -5.37
N VAL A 11 7.26 0.00 -6.22
CA VAL A 11 7.20 0.14 -7.68
C VAL A 11 6.21 -0.88 -8.25
N ALA A 12 5.17 -0.39 -8.93
CA ALA A 12 4.16 -1.20 -9.63
C ALA A 12 4.25 -1.02 -11.15
N SER A 13 4.23 -2.13 -11.90
CA SER A 13 4.20 -2.13 -13.37
C SER A 13 2.75 -2.13 -13.89
N ARG A 14 2.41 -1.18 -14.77
CA ARG A 14 1.03 -0.90 -15.22
C ARG A 14 0.46 -1.97 -16.17
N ARG A 15 -0.79 -2.40 -15.93
CA ARG A 15 -1.79 -2.62 -16.99
C ARG A 15 -3.24 -2.37 -16.52
N SER A 16 -3.88 -1.44 -17.23
CA SER A 16 -5.31 -1.17 -17.43
C SER A 16 -6.23 -0.85 -16.25
N ARG A 17 -6.81 0.35 -16.32
CA ARG A 17 -7.80 0.94 -15.42
C ARG A 17 -9.18 0.28 -15.58
N ARG A 18 -9.81 -0.09 -14.46
CA ARG A 18 -11.27 -0.06 -14.31
C ARG A 18 -11.59 0.63 -12.99
N ALA A 19 -12.31 1.73 -13.09
CA ALA A 19 -12.90 2.43 -11.96
C ALA A 19 -14.00 1.54 -11.36
N LEU A 20 -13.94 1.30 -10.05
CA LEU A 20 -15.07 0.79 -9.28
C LEU A 20 -15.14 1.60 -7.98
N GLY A 21 -16.20 2.39 -7.88
CA GLY A 21 -16.55 3.12 -6.67
C GLY A 21 -17.14 2.21 -5.59
N GLY A 22 -17.28 2.80 -4.39
CA GLY A 22 -17.96 2.21 -3.25
C GLY A 22 -17.01 1.95 -2.09
N VAL A 23 -16.79 2.98 -1.27
CA VAL A 23 -16.00 2.92 -0.05
C VAL A 23 -16.60 1.90 0.93
N ARG A 24 -15.82 0.92 1.37
CA ARG A 24 -16.12 0.05 2.51
C ARG A 24 -14.91 0.10 3.46
N TRP A 25 -15.11 0.70 4.62
CA TRP A 25 -14.10 0.82 5.67
C TRP A 25 -14.18 -0.35 6.66
N HIS A 26 -13.00 -0.75 7.16
CA HIS A 26 -12.63 -1.81 8.11
C HIS A 26 -12.34 -3.22 7.55
N GLY A 27 -11.10 -3.68 7.72
CA GLY A 27 -10.58 -5.01 7.34
C GLY A 27 -10.03 -5.13 5.92
N GLY A 28 -10.01 -4.02 5.17
CA GLY A 28 -9.71 -3.99 3.74
C GLY A 28 -10.75 -4.75 2.88
N PRO A 29 -10.79 -4.50 1.57
CA PRO A 29 -11.61 -5.31 0.67
C PRO A 29 -11.24 -6.80 0.80
N LYS A 30 -12.24 -7.66 1.00
CA LYS A 30 -12.05 -9.11 0.91
C LYS A 30 -11.90 -9.49 -0.56
N VAL A 31 -10.67 -9.68 -1.00
CA VAL A 31 -10.36 -10.04 -2.39
C VAL A 31 -10.40 -11.55 -2.57
N PRO A 32 -11.11 -12.07 -3.60
CA PRO A 32 -11.12 -13.50 -3.91
C PRO A 32 -9.73 -14.08 -4.13
N ASN A 33 -9.54 -15.36 -3.81
CA ASN A 33 -8.24 -16.02 -3.96
C ASN A 33 -7.79 -16.20 -5.42
N ASP A 34 -8.75 -16.20 -6.35
CA ASP A 34 -8.60 -16.33 -7.79
C ASP A 34 -8.54 -14.98 -8.52
N ALA A 35 -8.53 -13.86 -7.79
CA ALA A 35 -8.40 -12.54 -8.39
C ALA A 35 -7.09 -12.42 -9.21
N PRO A 36 -7.11 -11.70 -10.35
CA PRO A 36 -5.90 -11.46 -11.13
C PRO A 36 -4.80 -10.85 -10.27
N THR A 37 -3.55 -11.24 -10.50
CA THR A 37 -2.40 -10.70 -9.78
C THR A 37 -1.56 -9.77 -10.64
N ILE A 38 -0.91 -8.82 -9.99
CA ILE A 38 0.13 -7.96 -10.55
C ILE A 38 1.40 -8.08 -9.72
N THR A 39 2.56 -7.90 -10.35
CA THR A 39 3.83 -7.87 -9.63
C THR A 39 4.03 -6.50 -8.99
N VAL A 40 4.28 -6.49 -7.68
CA VAL A 40 4.63 -5.31 -6.90
C VAL A 40 6.01 -5.54 -6.28
N THR A 41 6.88 -4.53 -6.38
CA THR A 41 8.22 -4.57 -5.77
C THR A 41 8.24 -3.71 -4.52
N PHE A 42 8.55 -4.30 -3.37
CA PHE A 42 8.81 -3.60 -2.12
C PHE A 42 10.32 -3.36 -1.95
N LEU A 43 10.71 -2.09 -1.78
CA LEU A 43 12.07 -1.72 -1.36
C LEU A 43 12.13 -1.66 0.16
N GLN A 44 12.94 -2.53 0.76
CA GLN A 44 13.11 -2.62 2.21
C GLN A 44 14.16 -1.60 2.73
N PRO A 45 14.19 -1.31 4.04
CA PRO A 45 15.14 -0.36 4.64
C PRO A 45 16.61 -0.74 4.43
N ASP A 46 16.91 -2.02 4.28
CA ASP A 46 18.24 -2.56 3.96
C ASP A 46 18.61 -2.42 2.47
N LYS A 47 17.75 -1.74 1.68
CA LYS A 47 17.85 -1.53 0.22
C LYS A 47 17.66 -2.80 -0.61
N THR A 48 17.24 -3.91 0.00
CA THR A 48 16.86 -5.10 -0.75
C THR A 48 15.49 -4.91 -1.40
N ARG A 49 15.27 -5.64 -2.49
CA ARG A 49 14.00 -5.62 -3.23
C ARG A 49 13.35 -6.97 -3.09
N LYS A 50 12.08 -6.98 -2.74
CA LYS A 50 11.25 -8.19 -2.70
C LYS A 50 10.08 -8.01 -3.65
N GLU A 51 10.05 -8.84 -4.69
CA GLU A 51 8.96 -8.90 -5.64
C GLU A 51 7.89 -9.86 -5.11
N VAL A 52 6.64 -9.42 -5.15
CA VAL A 52 5.49 -10.20 -4.66
C VAL A 52 4.33 -10.11 -5.63
N GLN A 53 3.44 -11.10 -5.56
CA GLN A 53 2.19 -11.09 -6.30
C GLN A 53 1.10 -10.41 -5.47
N ALA A 54 0.66 -9.23 -5.87
CA ALA A 54 -0.46 -8.50 -5.29
C ALA A 54 -1.74 -8.82 -6.04
N ARG A 55 -2.85 -9.05 -5.34
CA ARG A 55 -4.15 -9.29 -5.99
C ARG A 55 -4.78 -7.95 -6.37
N VAL A 56 -5.35 -7.86 -7.56
CA VAL A 56 -6.06 -6.66 -7.99
C VAL A 56 -7.25 -6.42 -7.05
N GLY A 57 -7.30 -5.23 -6.45
CA GLY A 57 -8.30 -4.84 -5.46
C GLY A 57 -7.88 -5.07 -4.01
N GLU A 58 -6.72 -5.68 -3.75
CA GLU A 58 -6.15 -5.88 -2.40
C GLU A 58 -5.40 -4.62 -1.97
N SER A 59 -5.41 -4.29 -0.68
CA SER A 59 -4.59 -3.17 -0.19
C SER A 59 -3.11 -3.55 -0.15
N LEU A 60 -2.21 -2.57 -0.30
CA LEU A 60 -0.77 -2.83 -0.19
C LEU A 60 -0.37 -3.37 1.20
N LEU A 61 -1.12 -3.01 2.25
CA LEU A 61 -0.93 -3.57 3.59
C LEU A 61 -1.24 -5.07 3.64
N GLN A 62 -2.38 -5.49 3.11
CA GLN A 62 -2.75 -6.90 3.02
C GLN A 62 -1.75 -7.70 2.17
N THR A 63 -1.34 -7.14 1.02
CA THR A 63 -0.29 -7.74 0.20
C THR A 63 1.02 -7.88 0.97
N ALA A 64 1.44 -6.85 1.71
CA ALA A 64 2.67 -6.88 2.50
C ALA A 64 2.63 -7.98 3.56
N HIS A 65 1.57 -8.03 4.38
CA HIS A 65 1.40 -9.05 5.42
C HIS A 65 1.36 -10.47 4.85
N ARG A 66 0.60 -10.69 3.78
CA ARG A 66 0.49 -12.01 3.13
C ARG A 66 1.82 -12.52 2.55
N ASN A 67 2.72 -11.62 2.17
CA ASN A 67 4.00 -11.97 1.58
C ASN A 67 5.18 -11.76 2.55
N GLU A 68 4.92 -11.63 3.85
CA GLU A 68 5.95 -11.47 4.89
C GLU A 68 6.90 -10.28 4.56
N ILE A 69 6.30 -9.15 4.17
CA ILE A 69 6.98 -7.87 4.11
C ILE A 69 6.79 -7.20 5.47
N ASP A 70 7.88 -6.69 6.03
CA ASP A 70 7.87 -5.97 7.31
C ASP A 70 7.23 -4.59 7.13
N LEU A 71 5.90 -4.57 7.16
CA LEU A 71 5.05 -3.38 7.14
C LEU A 71 4.10 -3.48 8.32
N GLU A 72 4.29 -2.61 9.32
CA GLU A 72 3.64 -2.76 10.63
C GLU A 72 2.11 -2.70 10.54
N GLY A 73 1.55 -1.56 10.14
CA GLY A 73 0.10 -1.39 10.03
C GLY A 73 -0.67 -1.75 11.31
N ALA A 74 -0.28 -1.13 12.43
CA ALA A 74 -0.78 -1.42 13.79
C ALA A 74 -2.31 -1.32 13.95
N CYS A 75 -2.96 -0.46 13.15
CA CYS A 75 -4.42 -0.32 13.16
C CYS A 75 -5.15 -1.26 12.18
N GLU A 76 -4.43 -2.18 11.51
CA GLU A 76 -5.01 -3.13 10.55
C GLU A 76 -5.70 -2.44 9.35
N GLY A 77 -5.26 -1.24 8.98
CA GLY A 77 -5.78 -0.51 7.82
C GLY A 77 -7.13 0.18 8.08
N VAL A 78 -7.42 0.56 9.32
CA VAL A 78 -8.62 1.35 9.69
C VAL A 78 -8.36 2.86 9.77
N CYS A 79 -7.23 3.34 9.23
CA CYS A 79 -6.82 4.75 9.26
C CYS A 79 -6.77 5.36 10.67
N ALA A 80 -6.29 4.58 11.66
CA ALA A 80 -6.10 5.04 13.04
C ALA A 80 -4.62 5.04 13.47
N CYS A 81 -3.69 4.85 12.53
CA CYS A 81 -2.24 4.97 12.72
C CYS A 81 -1.56 5.34 11.40
N SER A 82 -0.27 5.70 11.45
CA SER A 82 0.56 6.02 10.27
C SER A 82 1.71 5.02 10.02
N THR A 83 1.66 3.85 10.66
CA THR A 83 2.72 2.83 10.59
C THR A 83 2.68 1.98 9.31
N CYS A 84 1.68 2.17 8.45
CA CYS A 84 1.59 1.53 7.13
C CYS A 84 2.00 2.44 5.96
N HIS A 85 2.51 3.64 6.22
CA HIS A 85 2.86 4.60 5.18
C HIS A 85 3.98 4.08 4.24
N LEU A 86 3.81 4.34 2.95
CA LEU A 86 4.72 3.94 1.89
C LEU A 86 5.16 5.16 1.08
N ILE A 87 6.38 5.13 0.56
CA ILE A 87 6.83 6.04 -0.49
C ILE A 87 6.59 5.35 -1.82
N MET A 88 6.24 6.11 -2.85
CA MET A 88 6.10 5.56 -4.20
C MET A 88 6.68 6.54 -5.24
N PRO A 89 7.06 6.04 -6.43
CA PRO A 89 7.42 6.88 -7.56
C PRO A 89 6.32 7.91 -7.85
N GLN A 90 6.75 9.12 -8.19
CA GLN A 90 5.86 10.25 -8.49
C GLN A 90 4.81 9.88 -9.55
N ASP A 91 5.22 9.18 -10.62
CA ASP A 91 4.32 8.81 -11.71
C ASP A 91 3.20 7.84 -11.28
N LEU A 92 3.43 7.04 -10.24
CA LEU A 92 2.42 6.18 -9.63
C LEU A 92 1.54 6.95 -8.64
N TYR A 93 2.14 7.85 -7.85
CA TYR A 93 1.41 8.71 -6.93
C TYR A 93 0.40 9.60 -7.68
N ASP A 94 0.82 10.24 -8.77
CA ASP A 94 0.03 11.20 -9.55
C ASP A 94 -1.22 10.60 -10.20
N VAL A 95 -1.38 9.26 -10.20
CA VAL A 95 -2.58 8.59 -10.74
C VAL A 95 -3.50 8.01 -9.67
N LEU A 96 -3.12 8.12 -8.40
CA LEU A 96 -3.99 7.79 -7.28
C LEU A 96 -4.97 8.96 -7.03
N PRO A 97 -6.13 8.70 -6.41
CA PRO A 97 -6.94 9.75 -5.82
C PRO A 97 -6.12 10.49 -4.74
N ASP A 98 -6.44 11.77 -4.54
CA ASP A 98 -5.93 12.52 -3.39
C ASP A 98 -6.29 11.79 -2.08
N PRO A 99 -5.41 11.84 -1.06
CA PRO A 99 -5.71 11.27 0.25
C PRO A 99 -6.98 11.91 0.84
N SER A 100 -7.72 11.15 1.64
CA SER A 100 -8.85 11.71 2.39
C SER A 100 -8.36 12.61 3.52
N GLU A 101 -9.19 13.55 3.99
CA GLU A 101 -8.89 14.39 5.16
C GLU A 101 -8.44 13.55 6.38
N ASP A 102 -9.14 12.44 6.69
CA ASP A 102 -8.76 11.51 7.76
C ASP A 102 -7.37 10.86 7.54
N GLU A 103 -6.96 10.69 6.29
CA GLU A 103 -5.65 10.13 5.95
C GLU A 103 -4.57 11.20 6.09
N GLU A 104 -4.82 12.42 5.59
CA GLU A 104 -3.93 13.58 5.76
C GLU A 104 -3.67 13.88 7.24
N ASP A 105 -4.71 13.90 8.07
CA ASP A 105 -4.61 14.15 9.53
C ASP A 105 -3.73 13.12 10.25
N MET A 106 -3.69 11.88 9.74
CA MET A 106 -2.85 10.82 10.31
C MET A 106 -1.42 10.84 9.76
N LEU A 107 -1.18 11.51 8.62
CA LEU A 107 0.11 11.55 7.93
C LEU A 107 1.07 12.62 8.46
N GLU A 108 0.61 13.50 9.34
CA GLU A 108 1.42 14.51 10.06
C GLU A 108 2.45 13.93 11.05
#